data_AF-C0GFP3-F1
#
_entry.id   AF-C0GFP3-F1
#
_cell.length_a   1.000
_cell.length_b   1.000
_cell.length_c   1.000
_cell.angle_alpha   90.00
_cell.angle_beta   90.00
_cell.angle_gamma   90.00
#
_symmetry.space_group_name_H-M   'P 1'
#
loop_
_entity.id
_entity.type
_entity.pdbx_description
1 polymer ?
#
loop_
_entity_poly.entity_id
_entity_poly.type
_entity_poly.pdbx_seq_one_letter_code
_entity_poly.pdbx_strand_id
1 'polypeptide(L)'
;MIKAKITGKGQITVPKEVREKLEVGYGDYITFDISGKEVTVKPLKKINLTNLYGTLPATRPYKNKEETRREVTETLTSYSRDNKEDE
;
A
#
# COMPACT_ATOMS: atom_id res chain seq x y z
N MET A 1 -0.53 -22.41 25.19
CA MET A 1 -1.01 -22.51 23.80
C MET A 1 -2.37 -21.84 23.73
N ILE A 2 -2.52 -20.80 22.91
CA ILE A 2 -3.79 -20.06 22.79
C ILE A 2 -4.61 -20.73 21.67
N LYS A 3 -5.91 -20.95 21.90
CA LYS A 3 -6.83 -21.55 20.92
C LYS A 3 -7.89 -20.53 20.49
N ALA A 4 -8.23 -20.53 19.21
CA ALA A 4 -9.33 -19.74 18.67
C ALA A 4 -10.34 -20.68 18.01
N LYS A 5 -11.62 -20.36 18.11
CA LYS A 5 -12.71 -21.09 17.45
C LYS A 5 -12.97 -20.45 16.10
N ILE A 6 -13.14 -21.29 15.07
CA ILE A 6 -13.66 -20.83 13.78
C ILE A 6 -15.16 -20.56 13.95
N THR A 7 -15.57 -19.32 13.70
CA THR A 7 -16.98 -18.90 13.75
C THR A 7 -17.62 -19.05 12.36
N GLY A 8 -18.89 -18.63 12.23
CA GLY A 8 -19.59 -18.67 10.95
C GLY A 8 -18.80 -17.99 9.83
N LYS A 9 -18.96 -18.49 8.60
CA LYS A 9 -18.25 -18.00 7.41
C LYS A 9 -16.72 -18.20 7.45
N GLY A 10 -16.21 -19.07 8.31
CA GLY A 10 -14.77 -19.39 8.36
C GLY A 10 -13.91 -18.31 9.01
N GLN A 11 -14.51 -17.41 9.80
CA GLN A 11 -13.78 -16.35 10.48
C GLN A 11 -13.08 -16.87 11.74
N ILE A 12 -11.90 -16.33 12.04
CA ILE A 12 -11.17 -16.61 13.28
C ILE A 12 -11.07 -15.32 14.08
N THR A 13 -11.49 -15.36 15.34
CA THR A 13 -11.31 -14.21 16.24
C THR A 13 -9.88 -14.21 16.77
N VAL A 14 -9.19 -13.07 16.66
CA VAL A 14 -7.85 -12.89 17.24
C VAL A 14 -7.99 -12.63 18.76
N PRO A 15 -7.53 -13.55 19.64
CA PRO A 15 -7.64 -13.39 21.09
C PRO A 15 -6.89 -12.15 21.58
N LYS A 16 -7.32 -11.59 22.71
CA LYS A 16 -6.74 -10.35 23.27
C LYS A 16 -5.22 -10.40 23.39
N GLU A 17 -4.69 -11.50 23.94
CA GLU A 17 -3.25 -11.73 24.11
C GLU A 17 -2.48 -11.67 22.79
N VAL A 18 -3.06 -12.19 21.70
CA VAL A 18 -2.45 -12.15 20.37
C VAL A 18 -2.53 -10.75 19.77
N ARG A 19 -3.65 -10.03 19.96
CA ARG A 19 -3.80 -8.64 19.50
C ARG A 19 -2.80 -7.69 20.14
N GLU A 20 -2.60 -7.81 21.45
CA GLU A 20 -1.63 -7.00 22.19
C GLU A 20 -0.20 -7.28 21.72
N LYS A 21 0.14 -8.55 21.48
CA LYS A 21 1.47 -8.94 21.02
C LYS A 21 1.76 -8.52 19.57
N LEU A 22 0.75 -8.48 18.72
CA LEU A 22 0.87 -8.01 17.33
C LEU A 22 0.63 -6.49 17.19
N GLU A 23 0.28 -5.80 18.28
CA GLU A 23 -0.08 -4.37 18.29
C GLU A 23 -1.18 -4.02 17.28
N VAL A 24 -2.19 -4.90 17.11
CA VAL A 24 -3.28 -4.71 16.13
C VAL A 24 -4.61 -4.36 16.79
N GLY A 25 -5.28 -3.36 16.22
CA GLY A 25 -6.57 -2.87 16.63
C GLY A 25 -7.70 -3.17 15.64
N TYR A 26 -8.85 -2.56 15.88
CA TYR A 26 -9.97 -2.59 14.95
C TYR A 26 -9.61 -1.79 13.68
N GLY A 27 -9.88 -2.36 12.50
CA GLY A 27 -9.58 -1.71 11.22
C GLY A 27 -8.13 -1.85 10.73
N ASP A 28 -7.30 -2.58 11.47
CA ASP A 28 -5.98 -3.01 11.02
C ASP A 28 -6.08 -4.30 10.21
N TYR A 29 -5.12 -4.46 9.30
CA TYR A 29 -5.00 -5.65 8.48
C TYR A 29 -3.91 -6.56 9.04
N ILE A 30 -4.09 -7.86 8.85
CA ILE A 30 -3.10 -8.90 9.11
C ILE A 30 -2.87 -9.68 7.83
N THR A 31 -1.62 -10.06 7.58
CA THR A 31 -1.27 -10.95 6.46
C THR A 31 -1.14 -12.38 6.97
N PHE A 32 -1.44 -13.33 6.09
CA PHE A 32 -1.29 -14.75 6.35
C PHE A 32 -0.27 -15.31 5.36
N ASP A 33 0.92 -15.66 5.86
CA ASP A 33 1.92 -16.38 5.09
C ASP A 33 1.71 -17.88 5.30
N ILE A 34 1.35 -18.61 4.24
CA ILE A 34 1.01 -20.03 4.31
C ILE A 34 2.25 -20.86 3.93
N SER A 35 2.65 -21.76 4.82
CA SER A 35 3.73 -22.73 4.59
C SER A 35 3.23 -24.14 4.90
N GLY A 36 2.79 -24.85 3.86
CA GLY A 36 2.22 -26.19 4.02
C GLY A 36 0.95 -26.19 4.90
N LYS A 37 1.07 -26.71 6.13
CA LYS A 37 -0.01 -26.76 7.13
C LYS A 37 0.12 -25.68 8.21
N GLU A 38 1.15 -24.86 8.14
CA GLU A 38 1.42 -23.78 9.07
C GLU A 38 1.05 -22.44 8.43
N VAL A 39 0.56 -21.53 9.27
CA VAL A 39 0.24 -20.17 8.85
C VAL A 39 0.91 -19.21 9.82
N THR A 40 1.74 -18.32 9.29
CA THR A 40 2.35 -17.22 10.05
C THR A 40 1.51 -15.97 9.84
N VAL A 41 1.12 -15.32 10.93
CA VAL A 41 0.34 -14.08 10.90
C VAL A 41 1.24 -12.90 11.21
N LYS A 42 1.18 -11.85 10.38
CA LYS A 42 1.93 -10.61 10.61
C LYS A 42 1.01 -9.40 10.54
N PRO A 43 1.23 -8.35 11.37
CA PRO A 43 0.47 -7.11 11.26
C PRO A 43 0.87 -6.38 9.97
N LEU A 44 -0.11 -5.94 9.19
CA LEU A 44 0.11 -5.03 8.07
C LEU A 44 0.02 -3.60 8.58
N LYS A 45 1.15 -3.06 9.02
CA LYS A 45 1.23 -1.68 9.50
C LYS A 45 0.97 -0.73 8.32
N LYS A 46 -0.01 0.16 8.46
CA LYS A 46 -0.23 1.24 7.48
C LYS A 46 1.00 2.14 7.47
N ILE A 47 1.60 2.33 6.31
CA ILE A 47 2.66 3.33 6.14
C ILE A 47 1.98 4.69 6.25
N ASN A 48 2.43 5.52 7.19
CA ASN A 48 1.95 6.89 7.27
C ASN A 48 2.36 7.63 6.00
N LEU A 49 1.46 8.38 5.35
CA LEU A 49 1.78 9.14 4.13
C LEU A 49 2.95 10.11 4.35
N THR A 50 3.12 10.62 5.58
CA THR A 50 4.25 11.46 5.95
C THR A 50 5.59 10.71 5.85
N ASN A 51 5.61 9.39 6.09
CA ASN A 51 6.83 8.57 5.90
C ASN A 51 7.20 8.43 4.42
N LEU A 52 6.28 8.70 3.50
CA LEU A 52 6.54 8.69 2.06
C LEU A 52 7.03 10.06 1.55
N TYR A 53 7.01 11.11 2.39
CA TYR A 53 7.45 12.43 2.00
C TYR A 53 8.94 12.41 1.60
N GLY A 54 9.24 12.81 0.36
CA GLY A 54 10.60 12.84 -0.17
C GLY A 54 11.17 11.49 -0.60
N THR A 55 10.37 10.41 -0.64
CA THR A 55 10.84 9.09 -1.11
C THR A 55 11.13 9.04 -2.61
N LEU A 56 10.46 9.87 -3.41
CA LEU A 56 10.76 10.01 -4.83
C LEU A 56 12.00 10.89 -5.00
N PRO A 57 13.10 10.37 -5.60
CA PRO A 57 14.30 11.16 -5.80
C PRO A 57 14.01 12.30 -6.78
N ALA A 58 14.49 13.50 -6.44
CA ALA A 58 14.44 14.63 -7.34
C ALA A 58 15.50 14.43 -8.45
N THR A 59 15.09 13.90 -9.60
CA THR A 59 15.98 13.70 -10.76
C THR A 59 16.44 15.03 -11.37
N ARG A 60 15.70 16.11 -11.13
CA ARG A 60 15.99 17.46 -11.62
C ARG A 60 15.52 18.53 -10.63
N PRO A 61 16.12 19.73 -10.63
CA PRO A 61 15.68 20.84 -9.81
C PRO A 61 14.22 21.20 -10.11
N TYR A 62 13.43 21.49 -9.07
CA TYR A 62 12.08 22.00 -9.25
C TYR A 62 12.13 23.47 -9.68
N LYS A 63 11.58 23.78 -10.85
CA LYS A 63 11.57 25.14 -11.40
C LYS A 63 10.50 26.00 -10.72
N ASN A 64 9.25 25.81 -11.11
CA ASN A 64 8.05 26.41 -10.53
C ASN A 64 6.82 25.66 -11.05
N LYS A 65 5.65 25.95 -10.46
CA LYS A 65 4.41 25.22 -10.72
C LYS A 65 3.92 25.39 -12.16
N GLU A 66 3.95 26.60 -12.68
CA GLU A 66 3.39 26.95 -13.99
C GLU A 66 4.24 26.40 -15.13
N GLU A 67 5.56 26.53 -15.04
CA GLU A 67 6.49 26.04 -16.05
C GLU A 67 6.53 24.51 -16.09
N THR A 68 6.53 23.84 -14.92
CA THR A 68 6.47 22.37 -14.84
C THR A 68 5.19 21.84 -15.46
N ARG A 69 4.04 22.51 -15.21
CA ARG A 69 2.75 22.12 -15.81
C ARG A 69 2.76 22.30 -17.32
N ARG A 70 3.31 23.41 -17.82
CA ARG A 70 3.40 23.67 -19.25
C ARG A 70 4.20 22.58 -19.96
N GLU A 71 5.39 22.28 -19.45
CA GLU A 71 6.29 21.25 -20.01
C GLU A 71 5.62 19.86 -20.06
N VAL A 72 4.96 19.45 -18.96
CA VAL A 72 4.24 18.17 -18.90
C VAL A 72 3.04 18.15 -19.86
N THR A 73 2.31 19.26 -19.98
CA THR A 73 1.15 19.36 -20.88
C THR A 73 1.60 19.25 -22.34
N GLU A 74 2.67 19.94 -22.73
CA GLU A 74 3.25 19.86 -24.08
C GLU A 74 3.67 18.42 -24.40
N THR A 75 4.36 17.76 -23.46
CA THR A 75 4.81 16.36 -23.62
C THR A 75 3.65 15.37 -23.75
N LEU A 76 2.62 15.49 -22.90
CA LEU A 76 1.44 14.61 -22.98
C LEU A 76 0.63 14.85 -24.26
N THR A 77 0.60 16.09 -24.74
CA THR A 77 -0.10 16.47 -25.98
C THR A 77 0.62 15.91 -27.20
N SER A 78 1.95 15.95 -27.27
CA SER A 78 2.70 15.34 -28.37
C SER A 78 2.55 13.82 -28.35
N TYR A 79 2.68 13.19 -27.18
CA TYR A 79 2.52 11.74 -27.04
C TYR A 79 1.12 11.27 -27.49
N SER A 80 0.07 12.03 -27.15
CA SER A 80 -1.31 11.70 -27.53
C SER A 80 -1.63 12.00 -29.00
N ARG A 81 -0.79 12.77 -29.70
CA ARG A 81 -0.90 12.99 -31.15
C ARG A 81 -0.20 11.87 -31.92
N ASP A 82 1.02 11.52 -31.51
CA ASP A 82 1.82 10.48 -32.16
C ASP A 82 1.14 9.11 -32.09
N ASN A 83 0.51 8.75 -30.95
CA ASN A 83 -0.23 7.48 -30.80
C ASN A 83 -1.61 7.47 -31.47
N LYS A 84 -2.03 8.56 -32.13
CA LYS A 84 -3.32 8.67 -32.83
C LYS A 84 -3.18 8.56 -34.34
N GLU A 85 -1.95 8.53 -34.85
CA GLU A 85 -1.64 8.34 -36.28
C GLU A 85 -1.40 6.86 -36.64
N ASP A 86 -1.28 5.99 -35.63
CA ASP A 86 -1.03 4.54 -35.78
C ASP A 86 -2.28 3.64 -35.60
N GLU A 87 -3.49 4.22 -35.48
CA GLU A 87 -4.78 3.50 -35.32
C GLU A 87 -5.78 3.89 -36.42
#